data_AF-A0A6P6WS62-F1
#
_entry.id   AF-A0A6P6WS62-F1
#
_cell.length_a   1.000
_cell.length_b   1.000
_cell.length_c   1.000
_cell.angle_alpha   90.00
_cell.angle_beta   90.00
_cell.angle_gamma   90.00
#
_symmetry.space_group_name_H-M   'P 1'
#
loop_
_entity.id
_entity.type
_entity.pdbx_description
1 polymer ?
#
loop_
_entity_poly.entity_id
_entity_poly.type
_entity_poly.pdbx_seq_one_letter_code
_entity_poly.pdbx_strand_id
1 'polypeptide(L)'
;MESNAPKVFCDQLPVELVFDILLRLPIQSLLTLMCVSKAWKSLISSPEFIKNHRKTSSNAYDTAQQKLIFSVSCPPVFDCLTECSLYSVMYSPTAEATNMITDPIFASSVTQATNIQHSAQKSIEIVGSCNGLVCIAIRELTRGWTFLNSTNDMCLFLWNPSIRKYRRLPHWGFDFEEYSGVVTYGFGYDGLHDDYKVFTLLSNNLRKNMRRKAVGIYNTRGGHFVNGKLYWAAISNGSGDDRLANKIVSFDLVDETYGDIQLPENHMGKVSFWGWNIGVLREVCLGLLWLHDDLKHLEVDIWILTECGIRQSWTKMFLIRYPEDPGRGFRFDIRFQPVFLLNGSELLLKLGSRLVLYNPEDGSYKDLDINYNLPDAEGDLRVDMYDESLVLLDGHDG
;
A
#
# COMPACT_ATOMS: atom_id res chain seq x y z
N MET A 1 17.64 -41.29 -43.61
CA MET A 1 17.09 -41.30 -42.24
C MET A 1 16.61 -39.90 -41.95
N GLU A 2 15.33 -39.65 -42.17
CA GLU A 2 14.69 -38.39 -41.81
C GLU A 2 14.66 -38.26 -40.29
N SER A 3 15.14 -37.12 -39.83
CA SER A 3 15.20 -36.71 -38.43
C SER A 3 13.78 -36.51 -37.89
N ASN A 4 13.23 -37.51 -37.21
CA ASN A 4 12.02 -37.39 -36.39
C ASN A 4 12.30 -36.61 -35.10
N ALA A 5 12.62 -35.32 -35.23
CA ALA A 5 12.49 -34.39 -34.12
C ALA A 5 10.99 -34.24 -33.83
N PRO A 6 10.53 -34.35 -32.56
CA PRO A 6 9.13 -34.09 -32.25
C PRO A 6 8.80 -32.65 -32.65
N LYS A 7 7.83 -32.47 -33.56
CA LYS A 7 7.28 -31.14 -33.87
C LYS A 7 6.80 -30.53 -32.56
N VAL A 8 7.35 -29.37 -32.21
CA VAL A 8 6.94 -28.62 -31.02
C VAL A 8 5.44 -28.35 -31.18
N PHE A 9 4.65 -28.82 -30.21
CA PHE A 9 3.18 -28.75 -30.22
C PHE A 9 2.65 -27.32 -30.46
N CYS A 10 3.48 -26.32 -30.14
CA CYS A 10 3.17 -24.90 -30.27
C CYS A 10 3.09 -24.39 -31.72
N ASP A 11 3.70 -25.07 -32.70
CA ASP A 11 3.67 -24.61 -34.11
C ASP A 11 2.36 -24.95 -34.83
N GLN A 12 1.41 -25.60 -34.14
CA GLN A 12 0.12 -26.06 -34.70
C GLN A 12 -1.10 -25.29 -34.17
N LEU A 13 -0.93 -24.47 -33.13
CA LEU A 13 -2.00 -23.69 -32.52
C LEU A 13 -2.02 -22.27 -33.10
N PRO A 14 -3.19 -21.73 -33.51
CA PRO A 14 -3.35 -20.31 -33.82
C PRO A 14 -2.84 -19.41 -32.68
N VAL A 15 -2.19 -18.30 -33.04
CA VAL A 15 -1.57 -17.37 -32.08
C VAL A 15 -2.60 -16.81 -31.10
N GLU A 16 -3.84 -16.62 -31.54
CA GLU A 16 -4.96 -16.15 -30.74
C GLU A 16 -5.31 -17.14 -29.64
N LEU A 17 -5.31 -18.45 -29.93
CA LEU A 17 -5.55 -19.48 -28.91
C LEU A 17 -4.39 -19.56 -27.92
N VAL A 18 -3.15 -19.40 -28.38
CA VAL A 18 -1.99 -19.33 -27.49
C VAL A 18 -2.10 -18.12 -26.56
N PHE A 19 -2.49 -16.96 -27.08
CA PHE A 19 -2.73 -15.75 -26.30
C PHE A 19 -3.78 -15.98 -25.20
N ASP A 20 -4.94 -16.53 -25.56
CA ASP A 20 -6.03 -16.82 -24.62
C ASP A 20 -5.67 -17.87 -23.55
N ILE A 21 -4.89 -18.90 -23.93
CA ILE A 21 -4.38 -19.90 -22.98
C ILE A 21 -3.45 -19.22 -21.98
N LEU A 22 -2.52 -18.41 -22.47
CA LEU A 22 -1.53 -17.71 -21.66
C LEU A 22 -2.18 -16.71 -20.69
N LEU A 23 -3.22 -16.00 -21.13
CA LEU A 23 -3.95 -15.05 -20.27
C LEU A 23 -4.53 -15.68 -18.99
N ARG A 24 -4.75 -17.00 -18.98
CA ARG A 24 -5.32 -17.73 -17.83
C ARG A 24 -4.26 -18.26 -16.88
N LEU A 25 -2.98 -18.14 -17.22
CA LEU A 25 -1.90 -18.68 -16.40
C LEU A 25 -1.50 -17.70 -15.28
N PRO A 26 -1.10 -18.22 -14.11
CA PRO A 26 -0.49 -17.41 -13.07
C PRO A 26 0.81 -16.76 -13.54
N ILE A 27 1.14 -15.61 -12.93
CA ILE A 27 2.32 -14.82 -13.27
C ILE A 27 3.61 -15.65 -13.20
N GLN A 28 3.77 -16.48 -12.17
CA GLN A 28 4.97 -17.33 -12.02
C GLN A 28 5.16 -18.32 -13.18
N SER A 29 4.06 -18.90 -13.68
CA SER A 29 4.09 -19.76 -14.87
C SER A 29 4.47 -18.96 -16.11
N LEU A 30 3.91 -17.76 -16.28
CA LEU A 30 4.22 -16.86 -17.40
C LEU A 30 5.70 -16.46 -17.41
N LEU A 31 6.27 -16.11 -16.25
CA LEU A 31 7.70 -15.78 -16.12
C LEU A 31 8.60 -16.96 -16.51
N THR A 32 8.21 -18.18 -16.14
CA THR A 32 8.92 -19.39 -16.56
C THR A 32 8.83 -19.60 -18.08
N LEU A 33 7.66 -19.36 -18.66
CA LEU A 33 7.40 -19.51 -20.09
C LEU A 33 8.13 -18.47 -20.95
N MET A 34 8.40 -17.27 -20.42
CA MET A 34 9.26 -16.28 -21.06
C MET A 34 10.70 -16.79 -21.30
N CYS A 35 11.15 -17.79 -20.54
CA CYS A 35 12.46 -18.41 -20.71
C CYS A 35 12.48 -19.50 -21.80
N VAL A 36 11.32 -19.98 -22.26
CA VAL A 36 11.20 -21.10 -23.20
C VAL A 36 11.51 -20.69 -24.63
N SER A 37 11.02 -19.52 -25.06
CA SER A 37 11.29 -19.02 -26.42
C SER A 37 11.23 -17.49 -26.53
N LYS A 38 11.89 -16.94 -27.55
CA LYS A 38 11.83 -15.51 -27.87
C LYS A 38 10.42 -15.06 -28.25
N ALA A 39 9.66 -15.91 -28.94
CA ALA A 39 8.28 -15.60 -29.35
C ALA A 39 7.36 -15.45 -28.13
N TRP A 40 7.44 -16.40 -27.18
CA TRP A 40 6.66 -16.34 -25.93
C TRP A 40 7.07 -15.17 -25.06
N LYS A 41 8.39 -14.91 -24.93
CA LYS A 41 8.90 -13.71 -24.26
C LYS A 41 8.31 -12.43 -24.87
N SER A 42 8.33 -12.31 -26.20
CA SER A 42 7.81 -11.14 -26.90
C SER A 42 6.30 -10.97 -26.72
N LEU A 43 5.54 -12.07 -26.75
CA LEU A 43 4.09 -12.06 -26.58
C LEU A 43 3.71 -11.63 -25.16
N ILE A 44 4.32 -12.27 -24.15
CA ILE A 44 4.03 -12.04 -22.73
C ILE A 44 4.48 -10.64 -22.28
N SER A 45 5.58 -10.11 -22.82
CA SER A 45 6.04 -8.75 -22.55
C SER A 45 5.31 -7.66 -23.34
N SER A 46 4.36 -8.02 -24.21
CA SER A 46 3.64 -7.01 -25.00
C SER A 46 2.69 -6.20 -24.11
N PRO A 47 2.54 -4.87 -24.33
CA PRO A 47 1.61 -4.04 -23.56
C PRO A 47 0.17 -4.54 -23.60
N GLU A 48 -0.26 -5.08 -24.75
CA GLU A 48 -1.59 -5.66 -24.93
C GLU A 48 -1.80 -6.89 -24.04
N PHE A 49 -0.84 -7.81 -24.01
CA PHE A 49 -0.91 -8.99 -23.15
C PHE A 49 -0.96 -8.59 -21.67
N ILE A 50 -0.07 -7.70 -21.24
CA ILE A 50 0.00 -7.22 -19.84
C ILE A 50 -1.33 -6.58 -19.43
N LYS A 51 -1.91 -5.73 -20.29
CA LYS A 51 -3.18 -5.04 -20.02
C LYS A 51 -4.35 -6.03 -19.95
N ASN A 52 -4.40 -7.02 -20.83
CA ASN A 52 -5.47 -8.03 -20.86
C ASN A 52 -5.35 -9.03 -19.71
N HIS A 53 -4.13 -9.44 -19.36
CA HIS A 53 -3.87 -10.33 -18.22
C HIS A 53 -4.32 -9.66 -16.93
N ARG A 54 -3.93 -8.40 -16.71
CA ARG A 54 -4.36 -7.63 -15.53
C ARG A 54 -5.88 -7.47 -15.44
N LYS A 55 -6.56 -7.14 -16.55
CA LYS A 55 -8.04 -7.07 -16.56
C LYS A 55 -8.69 -8.40 -16.21
N THR A 56 -8.06 -9.52 -16.57
CA THR A 56 -8.56 -10.86 -16.26
C THR A 56 -8.36 -11.16 -14.78
N SER A 57 -7.21 -10.80 -14.21
CA SER A 57 -6.92 -10.96 -12.78
C SER A 57 -7.81 -10.10 -11.88
N SER A 58 -8.05 -8.81 -12.22
CA SER A 58 -8.90 -7.92 -11.40
C SER A 58 -10.39 -8.35 -11.35
N ASN A 59 -10.85 -9.17 -12.29
CA ASN A 59 -12.23 -9.68 -12.31
C ASN A 59 -12.42 -10.99 -11.56
N ALA A 60 -11.32 -11.67 -11.18
CA ALA A 60 -11.38 -12.93 -10.46
C ALA A 60 -11.28 -12.66 -8.95
N TYR A 61 -12.16 -13.26 -8.16
CA TYR A 61 -11.99 -13.38 -6.70
C TYR A 61 -10.80 -14.29 -6.32
N ASP A 62 -9.81 -14.42 -7.21
CA ASP A 62 -8.72 -15.36 -7.09
C ASP A 62 -7.63 -14.78 -6.19
N THR A 63 -7.77 -15.06 -4.91
CA THR A 63 -6.76 -14.75 -3.87
C THR A 63 -5.38 -15.37 -4.13
N ALA A 64 -5.23 -16.27 -5.12
CA ALA A 64 -3.95 -16.92 -5.43
C ALA A 64 -2.88 -15.95 -5.97
N GLN A 65 -3.28 -14.88 -6.67
CA GLN A 65 -2.36 -13.87 -7.21
C GLN A 65 -2.14 -12.68 -6.27
N GLN A 66 -2.84 -12.67 -5.12
CA GLN A 66 -2.75 -11.60 -4.14
C GLN A 66 -1.64 -11.88 -3.13
N LYS A 67 -0.81 -10.86 -2.90
CA LYS A 67 0.28 -10.88 -1.93
C LYS A 67 0.07 -9.80 -0.90
N LEU A 68 0.47 -10.11 0.33
CA LEU A 68 0.65 -9.14 1.39
C LEU A 68 2.11 -8.71 1.40
N ILE A 69 2.35 -7.43 1.59
CA ILE A 69 3.68 -6.86 1.77
C ILE A 69 3.73 -6.09 3.08
N PHE A 70 4.84 -6.26 3.80
CA PHE A 70 5.04 -5.71 5.13
C PHE A 70 6.31 -4.91 5.20
N SER A 71 6.28 -3.79 5.92
CA SER A 71 7.51 -3.14 6.35
C SER A 71 7.45 -2.80 7.84
N VAL A 72 8.61 -2.79 8.50
CA VAL A 72 8.73 -2.41 9.91
C VAL A 72 9.77 -1.32 10.04
N SER A 73 9.39 -0.25 10.73
CA SER A 73 10.18 0.96 10.89
C SER A 73 10.31 1.35 12.37
N CYS A 74 10.80 0.44 13.21
CA CYS A 74 10.98 0.72 14.64
C CYS A 74 12.28 0.12 15.19
N PRO A 75 13.03 0.86 16.05
CA PRO A 75 14.25 0.33 16.64
C PRO A 75 14.03 -1.04 17.32
N PRO A 76 14.98 -1.99 17.19
CA PRO A 76 16.27 -1.88 16.51
C PRO A 76 16.22 -2.26 15.01
N VAL A 77 15.06 -2.61 14.45
CA VAL A 77 14.92 -3.14 13.08
C VAL A 77 14.31 -2.09 12.16
N PHE A 78 15.14 -1.58 11.25
CA PHE A 78 14.72 -0.56 10.28
C PHE A 78 14.66 -1.10 8.84
N ASP A 79 15.38 -2.20 8.58
CA ASP A 79 15.55 -2.83 7.27
C ASP A 79 14.68 -4.10 7.18
N CYS A 80 13.36 -3.98 7.26
CA CYS A 80 12.46 -5.11 7.03
C CYS A 80 11.46 -4.80 5.91
N LEU A 81 11.48 -5.64 4.88
CA LEU A 81 10.49 -5.69 3.82
C LEU A 81 10.25 -7.16 3.52
N THR A 82 9.07 -7.66 3.84
CA THR A 82 8.71 -9.06 3.66
C THR A 82 7.42 -9.17 2.87
N GLU A 83 7.26 -10.27 2.15
CA GLU A 83 6.01 -10.57 1.46
C GLU A 83 5.51 -11.97 1.80
N CYS A 84 4.20 -12.18 1.72
CA CYS A 84 3.62 -13.52 1.79
C CYS A 84 2.39 -13.64 0.89
N SER A 85 2.07 -14.86 0.50
CA SER A 85 0.84 -15.15 -0.25
C SER A 85 -0.38 -14.97 0.65
N LEU A 86 -1.38 -14.21 0.19
CA LEU A 86 -2.64 -14.09 0.92
C LEU A 86 -3.27 -15.47 1.10
N TYR A 87 -3.32 -16.28 0.03
CA TYR A 87 -3.83 -17.65 0.12
C TYR A 87 -3.12 -18.47 1.21
N SER A 88 -1.79 -18.38 1.31
CA SER A 88 -1.04 -19.11 2.34
C SER A 88 -1.38 -18.61 3.75
N VAL A 89 -1.52 -17.31 3.95
CA VAL A 89 -1.94 -16.74 5.25
C VAL A 89 -3.31 -17.24 5.67
N MET A 90 -4.21 -17.41 4.71
CA MET A 90 -5.60 -17.80 4.98
C MET A 90 -5.76 -19.31 5.21
N TYR A 91 -5.06 -20.13 4.43
CA TYR A 91 -5.34 -21.56 4.32
C TYR A 91 -4.16 -22.47 4.69
N SER A 92 -2.96 -21.92 4.92
CA SER A 92 -1.81 -22.70 5.40
C SER A 92 -1.66 -22.56 6.93
N PRO A 93 -1.38 -23.65 7.66
CA PRO A 93 -1.09 -23.59 9.10
C PRO A 93 0.25 -22.90 9.42
N THR A 94 1.16 -22.80 8.45
CA THR A 94 2.45 -22.10 8.57
C THR A 94 2.66 -21.25 7.31
N ALA A 95 2.35 -19.96 7.40
CA ALA A 95 2.63 -19.03 6.31
C ALA A 95 4.05 -18.47 6.48
N GLU A 96 4.94 -18.81 5.55
CA GLU A 96 6.30 -18.27 5.53
C GLU A 96 6.31 -16.94 4.77
N ALA A 97 6.80 -15.90 5.44
CA ALA A 97 7.08 -14.62 4.81
C ALA A 97 8.48 -14.65 4.18
N THR A 98 8.60 -14.18 2.94
CA THR A 98 9.88 -14.10 2.24
C THR A 98 10.51 -12.73 2.48
N ASN A 99 11.75 -12.70 2.96
CA ASN A 99 12.48 -11.44 3.13
C ASN A 99 12.99 -10.92 1.78
N MET A 100 12.47 -9.77 1.38
CA MET A 100 12.75 -9.13 0.10
C MET A 100 14.08 -8.37 0.10
N ILE A 101 14.60 -8.01 1.28
CA ILE A 101 15.89 -7.30 1.41
C ILE A 101 17.06 -8.26 1.26
N THR A 102 16.90 -9.53 1.65
CA THR A 102 17.94 -10.55 1.43
C THR A 102 18.05 -10.98 -0.02
N ASP A 103 17.13 -10.58 -0.89
CA ASP A 103 17.28 -10.81 -2.33
C ASP A 103 18.53 -10.05 -2.81
N PRO A 104 19.58 -10.74 -3.29
CA PRO A 104 20.83 -10.09 -3.70
C PRO A 104 20.62 -9.06 -4.80
N ILE A 105 19.62 -9.25 -5.66
CA ILE A 105 19.25 -8.31 -6.71
C ILE A 105 18.71 -7.06 -6.05
N PHE A 106 17.74 -7.16 -5.15
CA PHE A 106 17.17 -6.00 -4.44
C PHE A 106 18.22 -5.28 -3.57
N ALA A 107 19.03 -6.01 -2.79
CA ALA A 107 20.05 -5.43 -1.92
C ALA A 107 21.14 -4.66 -2.68
N SER A 108 21.73 -5.27 -3.71
CA SER A 108 22.78 -4.65 -4.53
C SER A 108 22.26 -3.44 -5.27
N SER A 109 21.05 -3.55 -5.78
CA SER A 109 20.30 -2.54 -6.50
C SER A 109 19.94 -1.32 -5.68
N VAL A 110 19.35 -1.51 -4.50
CA VAL A 110 19.04 -0.42 -3.57
C VAL A 110 20.34 0.27 -3.16
N THR A 111 21.40 -0.49 -2.87
CA THR A 111 22.70 0.07 -2.47
C THR A 111 23.32 0.90 -3.60
N GLN A 112 23.32 0.39 -4.84
CA GLN A 112 23.80 1.12 -6.02
C GLN A 112 22.95 2.35 -6.32
N ALA A 113 21.63 2.22 -6.26
CA ALA A 113 20.72 3.30 -6.61
C ALA A 113 20.71 4.41 -5.56
N THR A 114 20.97 4.11 -4.28
CA THR A 114 20.96 5.11 -3.21
C THR A 114 22.33 5.76 -2.95
N ASN A 115 23.42 5.23 -3.52
CA ASN A 115 24.81 5.59 -3.14
C ASN A 115 25.12 5.43 -1.63
N ILE A 116 24.30 4.69 -0.89
CA ILE A 116 24.44 4.51 0.56
C ILE A 116 25.47 3.40 0.85
N GLN A 117 26.46 3.67 1.70
CA GLN A 117 27.44 2.66 2.11
C GLN A 117 26.82 1.59 3.02
N HIS A 118 27.33 0.36 2.93
CA HIS A 118 26.83 -0.86 3.61
C HIS A 118 26.72 -0.81 5.15
N SER A 119 27.12 0.28 5.82
CA SER A 119 27.16 0.38 7.29
C SER A 119 26.05 1.25 7.91
N ALA A 120 25.22 1.95 7.14
CA ALA A 120 24.13 2.76 7.67
C ALA A 120 22.82 1.97 7.76
N GLN A 121 22.11 2.06 8.88
CA GLN A 121 20.75 1.53 9.02
C GLN A 121 19.82 2.25 8.05
N LYS A 122 18.98 1.51 7.31
CA LYS A 122 17.99 2.12 6.41
C LYS A 122 16.58 1.86 6.95
N SER A 123 15.66 2.75 6.64
CA SER A 123 14.24 2.57 6.92
C SER A 123 13.49 2.42 5.60
N ILE A 124 12.66 1.39 5.48
CA ILE A 124 11.83 1.14 4.30
C ILE A 124 10.36 1.35 4.66
N GLU A 125 9.72 2.25 3.91
CA GLU A 125 8.30 2.58 4.04
C GLU A 125 7.55 2.20 2.76
N ILE A 126 6.40 1.55 2.91
CA ILE A 126 5.47 1.31 1.80
C ILE A 126 4.63 2.57 1.60
N VAL A 127 4.76 3.21 0.44
CA VAL A 127 3.97 4.39 0.08
C VAL A 127 2.57 3.98 -0.39
N GLY A 128 2.49 2.87 -1.10
CA GLY A 128 1.24 2.29 -1.57
C GLY A 128 1.48 1.29 -2.70
N SER A 129 0.49 0.45 -2.98
CA SER A 129 0.44 -0.41 -4.15
C SER A 129 -0.58 0.10 -5.17
N CYS A 130 -0.34 -0.21 -6.44
CA CYS A 130 -1.29 0.03 -7.51
C CYS A 130 -0.98 -0.89 -8.69
N ASN A 131 -1.95 -1.70 -9.12
CA ASN A 131 -1.86 -2.46 -10.37
C ASN A 131 -0.64 -3.40 -10.46
N GLY A 132 -0.27 -3.98 -9.33
CA GLY A 132 0.89 -4.84 -9.15
C GLY A 132 2.25 -4.15 -9.14
N LEU A 133 2.28 -2.81 -9.15
CA LEU A 133 3.44 -2.04 -8.74
C LEU A 133 3.31 -1.65 -7.27
N VAL A 134 4.44 -1.60 -6.57
CA VAL A 134 4.57 -1.10 -5.22
C VAL A 134 5.51 0.10 -5.23
N CYS A 135 5.08 1.21 -4.66
CA CYS A 135 5.94 2.35 -4.41
C CYS A 135 6.52 2.25 -2.99
N ILE A 136 7.85 2.34 -2.87
CA ILE A 136 8.56 2.31 -1.59
C ILE A 136 9.42 3.56 -1.42
N ALA A 137 9.52 4.04 -0.20
CA ALA A 137 10.44 5.09 0.21
C ALA A 137 11.54 4.49 1.09
N ILE A 138 12.79 4.86 0.81
CA ILE A 138 13.96 4.39 1.56
C ILE A 138 14.67 5.59 2.17
N ARG A 139 14.91 5.54 3.48
CA ARG A 139 15.64 6.56 4.25
C ARG A 139 16.96 6.00 4.79
N GLU A 140 18.00 6.82 4.82
CA GLU A 140 19.19 6.54 5.64
C GLU A 140 19.04 7.13 7.05
N LEU A 141 19.33 6.34 8.09
CA LEU A 141 19.25 6.76 9.48
C LEU A 141 20.63 7.22 10.00
N THR A 142 21.12 8.36 9.54
CA THR A 142 22.47 8.87 9.92
C THR A 142 22.51 9.68 11.23
N ARG A 143 21.37 10.23 11.70
CA ARG A 143 21.34 11.21 12.81
C ARG A 143 20.48 10.84 14.02
N GLY A 144 20.20 9.55 14.21
CA GLY A 144 19.27 9.09 15.26
C GLY A 144 17.81 9.43 14.95
N TRP A 145 16.89 8.76 15.64
CA TRP A 145 15.45 8.92 15.41
C TRP A 145 14.97 10.27 15.95
N THR A 146 14.91 11.29 15.10
CA THR A 146 14.27 12.57 15.41
C THR A 146 13.00 12.72 14.59
N PHE A 147 11.86 12.95 15.25
CA PHE A 147 10.54 13.11 14.65
C PHE A 147 10.39 14.31 13.69
N LEU A 148 11.42 15.17 13.60
CA LEU A 148 11.46 16.33 12.72
C LEU A 148 12.26 15.93 11.47
N ASN A 149 11.52 15.43 10.49
CA ASN A 149 12.01 14.89 9.22
C ASN A 149 12.76 15.96 8.40
N SER A 150 14.01 15.70 8.02
CA SER A 150 14.54 16.24 6.76
C SER A 150 14.13 15.28 5.65
N THR A 151 13.39 15.76 4.66
CA THR A 151 12.97 14.96 3.50
C THR A 151 14.05 14.81 2.43
N ASN A 152 15.19 15.48 2.59
CA ASN A 152 16.30 15.40 1.65
C ASN A 152 16.96 14.00 1.64
N ASP A 153 16.74 13.16 2.67
CA ASP A 153 17.34 11.82 2.76
C ASP A 153 16.44 10.70 2.21
N MET A 154 15.27 11.02 1.61
CA MET A 154 14.33 10.02 1.09
C MET A 154 14.55 9.70 -0.39
N CYS A 155 14.69 8.42 -0.71
CA CYS A 155 14.71 7.90 -2.07
C CYS A 155 13.43 7.13 -2.38
N LEU A 156 12.69 7.54 -3.42
CA LEU A 156 11.48 6.86 -3.88
C LEU A 156 11.81 5.86 -5.00
N PHE A 157 11.15 4.71 -4.95
CA PHE A 157 11.27 3.64 -5.93
C PHE A 157 9.91 3.15 -6.36
N LEU A 158 9.76 2.88 -7.65
CA LEU A 158 8.73 1.98 -8.17
C LEU A 158 9.31 0.59 -8.26
N TRP A 159 8.58 -0.40 -7.77
CA TRP A 159 9.02 -1.78 -7.73
C TRP A 159 7.91 -2.68 -8.25
N ASN A 160 8.26 -3.61 -9.13
CA ASN A 160 7.44 -4.76 -9.46
C ASN A 160 8.08 -6.00 -8.79
N PRO A 161 7.49 -6.48 -7.68
CA PRO A 161 8.00 -7.65 -6.95
C PRO A 161 8.01 -8.92 -7.81
N SER A 162 6.98 -9.13 -8.62
CA SER A 162 6.81 -10.36 -9.42
C SER A 162 7.92 -10.56 -10.43
N ILE A 163 8.33 -9.49 -11.12
CA ILE A 163 9.42 -9.55 -12.12
C ILE A 163 10.79 -9.13 -11.54
N ARG A 164 10.83 -8.80 -10.24
CA ARG A 164 12.01 -8.35 -9.49
C ARG A 164 12.75 -7.17 -10.15
N LYS A 165 12.01 -6.29 -10.81
CA LYS A 165 12.54 -5.04 -11.39
C LYS A 165 12.09 -3.87 -10.55
N TYR A 166 12.95 -2.87 -10.42
CA TYR A 166 12.65 -1.61 -9.76
C TYR A 166 13.18 -0.45 -10.61
N ARG A 167 12.70 0.76 -10.33
CA ARG A 167 13.14 2.00 -10.93
C ARG A 167 13.21 3.07 -9.84
N ARG A 168 14.38 3.67 -9.65
CA ARG A 168 14.52 4.85 -8.79
C ARG A 168 13.82 6.03 -9.47
N LEU A 169 12.96 6.71 -8.73
CA LEU A 169 12.36 7.94 -9.21
C LEU A 169 13.37 9.09 -9.11
N PRO A 170 13.35 10.04 -10.07
CA PRO A 170 14.24 11.19 -10.02
C PRO A 170 14.03 11.95 -8.72
N HIS A 171 15.10 12.56 -8.19
CA HIS A 171 14.95 13.49 -7.08
C HIS A 171 14.22 14.75 -7.57
N TRP A 172 13.23 15.21 -6.82
CA TRP A 172 12.33 16.29 -7.28
C TRP A 172 12.94 17.69 -7.15
N GLY A 173 14.19 17.79 -6.69
CA GLY A 173 14.93 19.05 -6.62
C GLY A 173 14.38 20.06 -5.62
N PHE A 174 13.55 19.60 -4.67
CA PHE A 174 13.10 20.41 -3.56
C PHE A 174 14.03 20.19 -2.37
N ASP A 175 14.82 21.20 -2.05
CA ASP A 175 15.51 21.26 -0.77
C ASP A 175 14.50 21.64 0.31
N PHE A 176 14.19 20.66 1.15
CA PHE A 176 13.29 20.84 2.29
C PHE A 176 14.05 21.30 3.54
N GLU A 177 15.28 21.79 3.40
CA GLU A 177 16.11 22.26 4.52
C GLU A 177 15.40 23.34 5.36
N GLU A 178 14.51 24.13 4.75
CA GLU A 178 13.72 25.16 5.43
C GLU A 178 12.34 24.66 5.92
N TYR A 179 11.98 23.40 5.64
CA TYR A 179 10.66 22.85 5.94
C TYR A 179 10.68 22.02 7.22
N SER A 180 9.99 22.50 8.26
CA SER A 180 9.85 21.84 9.56
C SER A 180 8.59 20.97 9.70
N GLY A 181 7.82 20.80 8.61
CA GLY A 181 6.57 20.06 8.62
C GLY A 181 6.75 18.56 8.36
N VAL A 182 5.67 17.80 8.51
CA VAL A 182 5.67 16.38 8.11
C VAL A 182 5.38 16.27 6.62
N VAL A 183 5.97 15.25 6.00
CA VAL A 183 5.75 14.90 4.60
C VAL A 183 5.11 13.54 4.53
N THR A 184 4.08 13.43 3.70
CA THR A 184 3.42 12.16 3.41
C THR A 184 3.35 11.97 1.90
N TYR A 185 3.33 10.72 1.46
CA TYR A 185 3.35 10.35 0.05
C TYR A 185 2.04 9.69 -0.34
N GLY A 186 1.70 9.67 -1.61
CA GLY A 186 0.63 8.84 -2.16
C GLY A 186 1.04 8.32 -3.53
N PHE A 187 0.62 7.11 -3.86
CA PHE A 187 0.93 6.45 -5.13
C PHE A 187 -0.34 5.95 -5.78
N GLY A 188 -0.49 6.19 -7.09
CA GLY A 188 -1.67 5.72 -7.81
C GLY A 188 -1.49 5.78 -9.33
N TYR A 189 -2.54 5.38 -10.03
CA TYR A 189 -2.55 5.26 -11.48
C TYR A 189 -3.58 6.20 -12.11
N ASP A 190 -3.11 6.99 -13.07
CA ASP A 190 -3.90 7.85 -13.93
C ASP A 190 -4.35 7.05 -15.14
N GLY A 191 -5.61 6.61 -15.12
CA GLY A 191 -6.19 5.80 -16.18
C GLY A 191 -6.44 6.56 -17.49
N LEU A 192 -6.44 7.89 -17.49
CA LEU A 192 -6.60 8.70 -18.70
C LEU A 192 -5.27 8.75 -19.48
N HIS A 193 -4.17 8.97 -18.76
CA HIS A 193 -2.84 9.12 -19.36
C HIS A 193 -2.03 7.81 -19.40
N ASP A 194 -2.58 6.72 -18.86
CA ASP A 194 -1.93 5.40 -18.75
C ASP A 194 -0.57 5.47 -18.02
N ASP A 195 -0.52 6.27 -16.96
CA ASP A 195 0.71 6.56 -16.23
C ASP A 195 0.54 6.43 -14.71
N TYR A 196 1.64 6.13 -14.03
CA TYR A 196 1.70 6.03 -12.59
C TYR A 196 2.25 7.32 -12.01
N LYS A 197 1.55 7.86 -11.00
CA LYS A 197 1.94 9.12 -10.37
C LYS A 197 2.24 8.91 -8.89
N VAL A 198 3.29 9.58 -8.42
CA VAL A 198 3.61 9.70 -6.99
C VAL A 198 3.42 11.15 -6.57
N PHE A 199 2.67 11.35 -5.49
CA PHE A 199 2.39 12.66 -4.92
C PHE A 199 3.08 12.79 -3.58
N THR A 200 3.65 13.97 -3.36
CA THR A 200 4.12 14.38 -2.04
C THR A 200 3.22 15.46 -1.51
N LEU A 201 2.81 15.30 -0.26
CA LEU A 201 1.89 16.17 0.41
C LEU A 201 2.56 16.69 1.69
N LEU A 202 2.60 18.02 1.78
CA LEU A 202 3.33 18.75 2.80
C LEU A 202 2.37 19.26 3.89
N SER A 203 2.48 18.72 5.09
CA SER A 203 1.80 19.21 6.30
C SER A 203 2.37 20.55 6.79
N ASN A 204 1.77 21.66 6.37
CA ASN A 204 2.24 22.98 6.78
C ASN A 204 1.49 23.50 8.03
N ASN A 205 2.24 24.01 9.01
CA ASN A 205 1.70 24.80 10.13
C ASN A 205 1.71 26.32 9.87
N LEU A 206 2.28 26.81 8.77
CA LEU A 206 2.54 28.23 8.56
C LEU A 206 1.76 28.85 7.39
N ARG A 207 1.04 29.93 7.72
CA ARG A 207 0.15 30.78 6.90
C ARG A 207 0.80 31.53 5.73
N LYS A 208 1.94 31.11 5.15
CA LYS A 208 2.61 31.92 4.12
C LYS A 208 2.75 31.20 2.78
N ASN A 209 1.97 31.72 1.82
CA ASN A 209 2.31 31.90 0.41
C ASN A 209 3.00 30.74 -0.31
N MET A 210 2.28 29.65 -0.53
CA MET A 210 2.52 28.81 -1.70
C MET A 210 1.28 28.81 -2.58
N ARG A 211 1.48 28.88 -3.91
CA ARG A 211 0.45 28.86 -4.96
C ARG A 211 -0.29 27.50 -5.09
N ARG A 212 -0.32 26.70 -4.03
CA ARG A 212 -0.98 25.38 -3.94
C ARG A 212 -1.67 25.31 -2.58
N LYS A 213 -2.91 24.80 -2.56
CA LYS A 213 -3.82 24.82 -1.40
C LYS A 213 -3.11 24.22 -0.18
N ALA A 214 -2.79 25.07 0.80
CA ALA A 214 -2.21 24.63 2.07
C ALA A 214 -3.31 23.91 2.86
N VAL A 215 -3.16 22.59 3.04
CA VAL A 215 -4.02 21.82 3.94
C VAL A 215 -3.15 21.31 5.08
N GLY A 216 -3.51 21.66 6.32
CA GLY A 216 -2.92 21.05 7.50
C GLY A 216 -3.26 19.56 7.51
N ILE A 217 -2.26 18.70 7.41
CA ILE A 217 -2.45 17.25 7.35
C ILE A 217 -1.64 16.66 8.46
N TYR A 218 -2.32 16.29 9.53
CA TYR A 218 -1.63 15.88 10.72
C TYR A 218 -1.47 14.35 10.75
N ASN A 219 -2.36 13.58 10.11
CA ASN A 219 -2.29 12.11 10.09
C ASN A 219 -1.52 11.65 8.85
N THR A 220 -0.35 11.05 9.05
CA THR A 220 0.71 10.94 8.03
C THR A 220 0.81 9.56 7.39
N ARG A 221 -0.26 8.77 7.45
CA ARG A 221 -0.26 7.34 7.06
C ARG A 221 -0.43 7.08 5.55
N GLY A 222 0.28 7.87 4.73
CA GLY A 222 0.25 7.71 3.28
C GLY A 222 -1.09 8.08 2.65
N GLY A 223 -1.08 8.22 1.33
CA GLY A 223 -2.26 8.46 0.51
C GLY A 223 -2.84 7.16 0.02
N HIS A 224 -4.13 6.94 0.28
CA HIS A 224 -4.83 5.74 -0.14
C HIS A 224 -5.42 5.94 -1.53
N PHE A 225 -5.04 5.07 -2.48
CA PHE A 225 -5.53 5.14 -3.86
C PHE A 225 -6.83 4.35 -4.04
N VAL A 226 -7.87 5.02 -4.52
CA VAL A 226 -9.17 4.43 -4.85
C VAL A 226 -9.75 5.14 -6.07
N ASN A 227 -10.09 4.40 -7.13
CA ASN A 227 -10.79 4.90 -8.32
C ASN A 227 -10.19 6.19 -8.94
N GLY A 228 -8.87 6.22 -9.15
CA GLY A 228 -8.22 7.38 -9.78
C GLY A 228 -7.97 8.56 -8.83
N LYS A 229 -8.29 8.42 -7.54
CA LYS A 229 -8.13 9.46 -6.52
C LYS A 229 -7.28 8.97 -5.36
N LEU A 230 -6.48 9.87 -4.79
CA LEU A 230 -5.76 9.65 -3.54
C LEU A 230 -6.51 10.30 -2.38
N TYR A 231 -6.52 9.65 -1.22
CA TYR A 231 -7.21 10.11 -0.02
C TYR A 231 -6.27 10.16 1.19
N TRP A 232 -6.38 11.23 1.99
CA TRP A 232 -5.64 11.42 3.23
C TRP A 232 -6.57 11.83 4.38
N ALA A 233 -6.30 11.30 5.56
CA ALA A 233 -6.84 11.83 6.80
C ALA A 233 -6.15 13.16 7.14
N ALA A 234 -6.92 14.23 7.32
CA ALA A 234 -6.39 15.56 7.56
C ALA A 234 -7.16 16.29 8.66
N ILE A 235 -6.58 17.37 9.18
CA ILE A 235 -7.24 18.23 10.16
C ILE A 235 -7.13 19.67 9.71
N SER A 236 -8.26 20.32 9.47
CA SER A 236 -8.27 21.74 9.16
C SER A 236 -8.26 22.59 10.44
N ASN A 237 -7.53 23.70 10.39
CA ASN A 237 -7.69 24.80 11.32
C ASN A 237 -9.05 25.46 11.06
N GLY A 238 -9.93 25.49 12.06
CA GLY A 238 -11.15 26.29 12.00
C GLY A 238 -10.85 27.78 11.85
N SER A 239 -11.74 28.54 11.22
CA SER A 239 -11.67 29.99 11.20
C SER A 239 -12.32 30.57 12.46
N GLY A 240 -11.54 31.10 13.40
CA GLY A 240 -12.03 31.76 14.61
C GLY A 240 -11.72 30.97 15.89
N ASP A 241 -12.63 31.05 16.88
CA ASP A 241 -12.57 30.35 18.19
C ASP A 241 -12.88 28.83 18.07
N ASP A 242 -13.01 28.32 16.84
CA ASP A 242 -13.37 26.94 16.55
C ASP A 242 -12.17 25.99 16.58
N ARG A 243 -12.37 24.87 17.28
CA ARG A 243 -11.40 23.78 17.48
C ARG A 243 -11.04 23.09 16.15
N LEU A 244 -9.87 22.45 16.13
CA LEU A 244 -9.42 21.54 15.06
C LEU A 244 -10.54 20.61 14.58
N ALA A 245 -10.75 20.53 13.27
CA ALA A 245 -11.79 19.70 12.64
C ALA A 245 -11.18 18.61 11.75
N ASN A 246 -11.55 17.36 12.01
CA ASN A 246 -11.17 16.20 11.18
C ASN A 246 -11.85 16.30 9.81
N LYS A 247 -11.11 16.00 8.74
CA LYS A 247 -11.62 15.97 7.37
C LYS A 247 -10.83 15.00 6.52
N ILE A 248 -11.43 14.50 5.45
CA ILE A 248 -10.73 13.69 4.45
C ILE A 248 -10.40 14.60 3.27
N VAL A 249 -9.13 14.60 2.85
CA VAL A 249 -8.67 15.32 1.66
C VAL A 249 -8.54 14.31 0.54
N SER A 250 -8.98 14.70 -0.65
CA SER A 250 -8.84 13.91 -1.86
C SER A 250 -8.03 14.68 -2.90
N PHE A 251 -7.34 13.94 -3.76
CA PHE A 251 -6.66 14.47 -4.93
C PHE A 251 -6.99 13.60 -6.14
N ASP A 252 -7.55 14.20 -7.19
CA ASP A 252 -7.85 13.54 -8.45
C ASP A 252 -6.59 13.46 -9.30
N LEU A 253 -6.19 12.26 -9.70
CA LEU A 253 -4.97 12.06 -10.49
C LEU A 253 -5.11 12.51 -11.95
N VAL A 254 -6.33 12.48 -12.49
CA VAL A 254 -6.64 12.83 -13.88
C VAL A 254 -6.79 14.33 -14.01
N ASP A 255 -7.66 14.91 -13.18
CA ASP A 255 -7.98 16.34 -13.22
C ASP A 255 -6.94 17.19 -12.46
N GLU A 256 -6.09 16.56 -11.64
CA GLU A 256 -5.10 17.21 -10.78
C GLU A 256 -5.72 18.24 -9.81
N THR A 257 -6.91 17.93 -9.31
CA THR A 257 -7.69 18.80 -8.42
C THR A 257 -7.81 18.25 -7.00
N TYR A 258 -7.87 19.16 -6.02
CA TYR A 258 -8.12 18.83 -4.63
C TYR A 258 -9.60 18.88 -4.29
N GLY A 259 -10.10 17.85 -3.62
CA GLY A 259 -11.44 17.81 -3.04
C GLY A 259 -11.40 17.62 -1.53
N ASP A 260 -12.42 18.10 -0.83
CA ASP A 260 -12.65 17.82 0.58
C ASP A 260 -13.85 16.86 0.70
N ILE A 261 -13.71 15.78 1.46
CA ILE A 261 -14.79 14.81 1.73
C ILE A 261 -15.29 15.00 3.16
N GLN A 262 -16.61 15.08 3.27
CA GLN A 262 -17.29 15.20 4.57
C GLN A 262 -17.36 13.84 5.27
N LEU A 263 -17.14 13.85 6.58
CA LEU A 263 -17.28 12.69 7.46
C LEU A 263 -18.77 12.36 7.70
N PRO A 264 -19.10 11.12 8.15
CA PRO A 264 -20.43 10.76 8.62
C PRO A 264 -20.93 11.72 9.72
N GLU A 265 -22.25 11.99 9.80
CA GLU A 265 -22.85 12.96 10.74
C GLU A 265 -22.45 12.75 12.20
N ASN A 266 -22.40 11.50 12.65
CA ASN A 266 -22.09 11.16 14.05
C ASN A 266 -20.61 11.36 14.44
N HIS A 267 -19.75 11.73 13.48
CA HIS A 267 -18.28 11.77 13.64
C HIS A 267 -17.71 13.18 13.41
N MET A 268 -18.58 14.21 13.43
CA MET A 268 -18.17 15.61 13.34
C MET A 268 -17.80 16.18 14.72
N GLY A 269 -16.51 16.46 14.91
CA GLY A 269 -16.02 17.28 16.02
C GLY A 269 -15.67 16.52 17.31
N LYS A 270 -14.52 16.89 17.88
CA LYS A 270 -13.94 16.45 19.17
C LYS A 270 -13.45 14.99 19.24
N VAL A 271 -12.53 14.60 18.38
CA VAL A 271 -11.70 13.41 18.63
C VAL A 271 -10.23 13.76 18.66
N SER A 272 -9.49 13.02 19.50
CA SER A 272 -8.05 13.10 19.58
C SER A 272 -7.44 12.86 18.21
N PHE A 273 -6.31 13.52 17.95
CA PHE A 273 -5.54 13.37 16.72
C PHE A 273 -5.25 11.90 16.34
N TRP A 274 -5.23 11.02 17.35
CA TRP A 274 -4.89 9.60 17.26
C TRP A 274 -6.09 8.66 17.31
N GLY A 275 -7.33 9.16 17.22
CA GLY A 275 -8.54 8.34 17.38
C GLY A 275 -9.15 7.83 16.06
N TRP A 276 -8.57 8.16 14.91
CA TRP A 276 -9.15 7.81 13.62
C TRP A 276 -8.13 7.67 12.49
N ASN A 277 -8.43 6.81 11.52
CA ASN A 277 -7.62 6.61 10.33
C ASN A 277 -8.51 6.29 9.13
N ILE A 278 -7.96 6.41 7.92
CA ILE A 278 -8.56 5.90 6.70
C ILE A 278 -7.78 4.69 6.19
N GLY A 279 -8.43 3.91 5.33
CA GLY A 279 -7.82 2.78 4.64
C GLY A 279 -8.66 2.37 3.44
N VAL A 280 -8.18 1.40 2.66
CA VAL A 280 -8.93 0.84 1.53
C VAL A 280 -9.44 -0.52 1.94
N LEU A 281 -10.76 -0.72 1.95
CA LEU A 281 -11.39 -1.99 2.25
C LEU A 281 -12.17 -2.46 1.03
N ARG A 282 -11.51 -3.28 0.19
CA ARG A 282 -11.88 -3.53 -1.23
C ARG A 282 -11.47 -2.35 -2.12
N GLU A 283 -11.09 -2.65 -3.37
CA GLU A 283 -10.52 -1.72 -4.36
C GLU A 283 -11.28 -0.39 -4.59
N VAL A 284 -12.51 -0.27 -4.07
CA VAL A 284 -13.48 0.78 -4.38
C VAL A 284 -13.87 1.61 -3.14
N CYS A 285 -13.52 1.18 -1.92
CA CYS A 285 -14.18 1.66 -0.71
C CYS A 285 -13.20 2.24 0.31
N LEU A 286 -13.43 3.50 0.67
CA LEU A 286 -12.71 4.17 1.75
C LEU A 286 -13.27 3.72 3.10
N GLY A 287 -12.43 3.08 3.91
CA GLY A 287 -12.70 2.72 5.29
C GLY A 287 -12.43 3.90 6.22
N LEU A 288 -13.38 4.29 7.07
CA LEU A 288 -13.12 5.18 8.22
C LEU A 288 -13.08 4.33 9.48
N LEU A 289 -12.00 4.46 10.25
CA LEU A 289 -11.83 3.87 11.57
C LEU A 289 -12.04 4.91 12.64
N TRP A 290 -12.86 4.61 13.63
CA TRP A 290 -13.13 5.52 14.74
C TRP A 290 -13.09 4.80 16.08
N LEU A 291 -12.23 5.27 16.97
CA LEU A 291 -12.05 4.72 18.32
C LEU A 291 -12.96 5.43 19.32
N HIS A 292 -13.87 4.67 19.92
CA HIS A 292 -14.65 5.09 21.08
C HIS A 292 -13.92 4.63 22.35
N ASP A 293 -13.63 5.57 23.25
CA ASP A 293 -13.09 5.30 24.59
C ASP A 293 -14.22 5.54 25.58
N ASP A 294 -14.97 4.48 25.89
CA ASP A 294 -15.58 4.40 27.20
C ASP A 294 -14.51 3.83 28.13
N LEU A 295 -14.41 4.32 29.37
CA LEU A 295 -13.33 3.98 30.32
C LEU A 295 -13.20 2.46 30.64
N LYS A 296 -13.96 1.58 29.97
CA LYS A 296 -14.01 0.14 30.15
C LYS A 296 -13.66 -0.64 28.87
N HIS A 297 -13.96 -0.11 27.68
CA HIS A 297 -13.81 -0.82 26.40
C HIS A 297 -13.41 0.12 25.26
N LEU A 298 -12.59 -0.42 24.35
CA LEU A 298 -12.25 0.23 23.09
C LEU A 298 -13.08 -0.37 21.96
N GLU A 299 -13.87 0.46 21.27
CA GLU A 299 -14.64 0.04 20.11
C GLU A 299 -14.20 0.78 18.84
N VAL A 300 -14.20 0.08 17.71
CA VAL A 300 -13.80 0.59 16.40
C VAL A 300 -14.98 0.52 15.44
N ASP A 301 -15.44 1.67 14.94
CA ASP A 301 -16.38 1.72 13.84
C ASP A 301 -15.65 1.61 12.50
N ILE A 302 -16.11 0.74 11.61
CA ILE A 302 -15.69 0.70 10.20
C ILE A 302 -16.83 1.22 9.33
N TRP A 303 -16.62 2.38 8.70
CA TRP A 303 -17.54 2.93 7.71
C TRP A 303 -16.97 2.79 6.31
N ILE A 304 -17.82 2.49 5.33
CA ILE A 304 -17.48 2.46 3.91
C ILE A 304 -18.16 3.61 3.19
N LEU A 305 -17.40 4.34 2.37
CA LEU A 305 -17.95 5.29 1.41
C LEU A 305 -18.22 4.58 0.08
N THR A 306 -19.50 4.39 -0.28
CA THR A 306 -19.87 3.70 -1.52
C THR A 306 -19.89 4.62 -2.75
N GLU A 307 -20.14 5.92 -2.57
CA GLU A 307 -20.17 6.92 -3.65
C GLU A 307 -19.29 8.12 -3.28
N CYS A 308 -18.17 8.28 -4.02
CA CYS A 308 -17.19 9.30 -3.71
C CYS A 308 -17.77 10.72 -3.80
N GLY A 309 -17.60 11.52 -2.74
CA GLY A 309 -18.08 12.90 -2.67
C GLY A 309 -19.52 13.03 -2.16
N ILE A 310 -20.26 11.93 -1.98
CA ILE A 310 -21.63 11.95 -1.45
C ILE A 310 -21.60 11.54 0.01
N ARG A 311 -21.78 12.50 0.90
CA ARG A 311 -21.73 12.24 2.35
C ARG A 311 -22.73 11.18 2.81
N GLN A 312 -23.93 11.17 2.23
CA GLN A 312 -25.00 10.25 2.61
C GLN A 312 -24.71 8.79 2.21
N SER A 313 -23.69 8.55 1.39
CA SER A 313 -23.30 7.21 0.97
C SER A 313 -22.38 6.52 1.99
N TRP A 314 -22.01 7.18 3.09
CA TRP A 314 -21.30 6.54 4.19
C TRP A 314 -22.21 5.51 4.86
N THR A 315 -21.78 4.25 4.82
CA THR A 315 -22.51 3.14 5.45
C THR A 315 -21.62 2.48 6.50
N LYS A 316 -22.13 2.33 7.72
CA LYS A 316 -21.44 1.58 8.78
C LYS A 316 -21.49 0.10 8.44
N MET A 317 -20.34 -0.54 8.33
CA MET A 317 -20.23 -1.96 8.01
C MET A 317 -20.05 -2.81 9.24
N PHE A 318 -19.13 -2.41 10.13
CA PHE A 318 -18.75 -3.21 11.30
C PHE A 318 -18.59 -2.33 12.54
N LEU A 319 -18.87 -2.92 13.70
CA LEU A 319 -18.49 -2.43 15.03
C LEU A 319 -17.61 -3.51 15.66
N ILE A 320 -16.35 -3.18 15.92
CA ILE A 320 -15.35 -4.15 16.34
C ILE A 320 -14.86 -3.78 17.73
N ARG A 321 -14.93 -4.72 18.68
CA ARG A 321 -14.41 -4.52 20.04
C ARG A 321 -12.94 -4.85 20.07
N TYR A 322 -12.09 -3.87 20.36
CA TYR A 322 -10.66 -4.10 20.44
C TYR A 322 -10.36 -5.12 21.55
N PRO A 323 -9.61 -6.20 21.26
CA PRO A 323 -9.48 -7.32 22.19
C PRO A 323 -8.52 -7.09 23.37
N GLU A 324 -7.69 -6.03 23.36
CA GLU A 324 -6.67 -5.78 24.40
C GLU A 324 -7.04 -4.60 25.32
N ASP A 325 -6.65 -4.70 26.60
CA ASP A 325 -6.87 -3.69 27.64
C ASP A 325 -6.00 -2.42 27.39
N PRO A 326 -6.59 -1.21 27.37
CA PRO A 326 -5.90 0.08 27.22
C PRO A 326 -4.83 0.41 28.28
N GLY A 327 -4.67 -0.38 29.35
CA GLY A 327 -3.80 -0.09 30.49
C GLY A 327 -2.27 -0.02 30.24
N ARG A 328 -1.76 -0.26 29.02
CA ARG A 328 -0.35 -0.01 28.67
C ARG A 328 -0.24 1.21 27.76
N GLY A 329 0.35 2.28 28.30
CA GLY A 329 0.41 3.62 27.70
C GLY A 329 0.55 3.64 26.18
N PHE A 330 -0.49 4.19 25.53
CA PHE A 330 -0.55 4.46 24.10
C PHE A 330 0.56 5.43 23.71
N ARG A 331 1.71 4.90 23.31
CA ARG A 331 2.74 5.64 22.61
C ARG A 331 2.74 5.17 21.16
N PHE A 332 2.13 6.03 20.34
CA PHE A 332 2.26 6.14 18.89
C PHE A 332 1.47 5.14 18.04
N ASP A 333 0.58 5.77 17.28
CA ASP A 333 -0.07 5.30 16.06
C ASP A 333 -1.18 4.25 16.18
N ILE A 334 -2.28 4.47 15.45
CA ILE A 334 -3.51 3.67 15.53
C ILE A 334 -3.21 2.26 15.05
N ARG A 335 -3.00 1.36 15.98
CA ARG A 335 -2.62 -0.04 15.77
C ARG A 335 -3.63 -0.84 14.91
N PHE A 336 -4.79 -0.26 14.58
CA PHE A 336 -5.85 -0.90 13.81
C PHE A 336 -5.81 -0.52 12.32
N GLN A 337 -5.85 -1.49 11.43
CA GLN A 337 -6.08 -1.30 9.98
C GLN A 337 -6.83 -2.51 9.41
N PRO A 338 -7.99 -2.32 8.76
CA PRO A 338 -8.59 -3.37 7.95
C PRO A 338 -7.76 -3.52 6.66
N VAL A 339 -7.35 -4.74 6.37
CA VAL A 339 -6.47 -5.07 5.24
C VAL A 339 -7.30 -5.68 4.12
N PHE A 340 -8.15 -6.66 4.43
CA PHE A 340 -8.94 -7.38 3.43
C PHE A 340 -10.27 -7.87 4.01
N LEU A 341 -11.30 -7.98 3.17
CA LEU A 341 -12.59 -8.57 3.51
C LEU A 341 -12.76 -9.87 2.71
N LEU A 342 -12.49 -10.99 3.37
CA LEU A 342 -12.57 -12.33 2.81
C LEU A 342 -14.03 -12.76 2.66
N ASN A 343 -14.39 -13.25 1.46
CA ASN A 343 -15.70 -13.84 1.13
C ASN A 343 -16.93 -12.97 1.51
N GLY A 344 -16.72 -11.70 1.84
CA GLY A 344 -17.75 -10.81 2.36
C GLY A 344 -18.12 -10.99 3.82
N SER A 345 -17.52 -11.94 4.54
CA SER A 345 -17.86 -12.25 5.93
C SER A 345 -16.71 -12.02 6.92
N GLU A 346 -15.47 -12.38 6.59
CA GLU A 346 -14.35 -12.32 7.55
C GLU A 346 -13.38 -11.18 7.22
N LEU A 347 -12.88 -10.49 8.24
CA LEU A 347 -11.96 -9.37 8.09
C LEU A 347 -10.53 -9.77 8.46
N LEU A 348 -9.61 -9.57 7.53
CA LEU A 348 -8.19 -9.53 7.83
C LEU A 348 -7.84 -8.15 8.40
N LEU A 349 -7.37 -8.13 9.64
CA LEU A 349 -7.05 -6.92 10.37
C LEU A 349 -5.59 -6.93 10.83
N LYS A 350 -4.94 -5.78 10.72
CA LYS A 350 -3.74 -5.47 11.50
C LYS A 350 -4.17 -4.95 12.87
N LEU A 351 -3.66 -5.58 13.92
CA LEU A 351 -3.74 -5.15 15.32
C LEU A 351 -2.31 -5.01 15.89
N GLY A 352 -1.79 -3.80 15.90
CA GLY A 352 -0.44 -3.49 16.33
C GLY A 352 0.57 -4.06 15.35
N SER A 353 1.40 -4.98 15.84
CA SER A 353 2.36 -5.75 15.04
C SER A 353 1.82 -7.11 14.59
N ARG A 354 0.54 -7.41 14.83
CA ARG A 354 -0.08 -8.70 14.50
C ARG A 354 -1.08 -8.57 13.35
N LEU A 355 -1.24 -9.66 12.60
CA LEU A 355 -2.38 -9.87 11.72
C LEU A 355 -3.33 -10.88 12.35
N VAL A 356 -4.61 -10.57 12.29
CA VAL A 356 -5.68 -11.42 12.82
C VAL A 356 -6.80 -11.54 11.80
N LEU A 357 -7.45 -12.69 11.75
CA LEU A 357 -8.76 -12.85 11.14
C LEU A 357 -9.83 -12.61 12.19
N TYR A 358 -10.72 -11.67 11.91
CA TYR A 358 -11.87 -11.36 12.73
C TYR A 358 -13.13 -11.85 12.04
N ASN A 359 -13.93 -12.62 12.78
CA ASN A 359 -15.27 -13.01 12.35
C ASN A 359 -16.30 -12.06 12.99
N PRO A 360 -16.97 -11.21 12.21
CA PRO A 360 -18.01 -10.29 12.71
C PRO A 360 -19.27 -10.99 13.21
N GLU A 361 -19.56 -12.23 12.80
CA GLU A 361 -20.78 -12.93 13.19
C GLU A 361 -20.76 -13.36 14.66
N ASP A 362 -19.62 -13.85 15.14
CA ASP A 362 -19.43 -14.32 16.52
C ASP A 362 -18.47 -13.45 17.35
N GLY A 363 -17.79 -12.49 16.72
CA GLY A 363 -16.83 -11.59 17.35
C GLY A 363 -15.49 -12.25 17.68
N SER A 364 -15.19 -13.42 17.10
CA SER A 364 -13.95 -14.16 17.38
C SER A 364 -12.75 -13.59 16.61
N TYR A 365 -11.57 -13.78 17.21
CA TYR A 365 -10.27 -13.44 16.63
C TYR A 365 -9.44 -14.70 16.47
N LYS A 366 -8.81 -14.86 15.31
CA LYS A 366 -7.81 -15.88 15.03
C LYS A 366 -6.50 -15.19 14.66
N ASP A 367 -5.51 -15.28 15.52
CA ASP A 367 -4.15 -14.82 15.23
C ASP A 367 -3.58 -15.61 14.04
N LEU A 368 -2.97 -14.87 13.11
CA LEU A 368 -2.25 -15.45 11.97
C LEU A 368 -0.77 -15.47 12.36
N ASP A 369 -0.30 -16.65 12.75
CA ASP A 369 1.09 -16.91 13.12
C ASP A 369 1.99 -16.86 11.89
N ILE A 370 2.20 -15.64 11.38
CA ILE A 370 3.13 -15.38 10.31
C ILE A 370 4.47 -15.14 10.98
N ASN A 371 5.45 -16.01 10.68
CA ASN A 371 6.79 -15.80 11.17
C ASN A 371 7.42 -14.64 10.37
N TYR A 372 7.24 -13.42 10.86
CA TYR A 372 7.78 -12.23 10.23
C TYR A 372 9.30 -12.10 10.39
N ASN A 373 9.96 -12.99 11.17
CA ASN A 373 11.32 -12.81 11.68
C ASN A 373 11.53 -11.42 12.30
N LEU A 374 10.48 -10.86 12.90
CA LEU A 374 10.53 -9.58 13.58
C LEU A 374 10.86 -9.83 15.06
N PRO A 375 11.76 -9.07 15.68
CA PRO A 375 11.84 -9.07 17.14
C PRO A 375 10.50 -8.61 17.70
N ASP A 376 10.09 -9.16 18.85
CA ASP A 376 8.86 -8.85 19.62
C ASP A 376 8.70 -7.38 20.05
N ALA A 377 9.44 -6.46 19.44
CA ALA A 377 9.46 -5.06 19.78
C ALA A 377 8.28 -4.31 19.14
N GLU A 378 7.67 -3.46 19.98
CA GLU A 378 6.72 -2.36 19.82
C GLU A 378 6.82 -1.50 18.53
N GLY A 379 6.94 -2.12 17.36
CA GLY A 379 7.15 -1.45 16.08
C GLY A 379 5.89 -1.21 15.26
N ASP A 380 5.94 -0.16 14.43
CA ASP A 380 4.88 0.14 13.48
C ASP A 380 5.01 -0.76 12.25
N LEU A 381 4.24 -1.85 12.25
CA LEU A 381 4.08 -2.76 11.11
C LEU A 381 3.23 -2.10 10.03
N ARG A 382 3.81 -1.70 8.90
CA ARG A 382 3.04 -1.29 7.72
C ARG A 382 2.64 -2.53 6.94
N VAL A 383 1.40 -2.58 6.48
CA VAL A 383 0.88 -3.64 5.61
C VAL A 383 0.15 -3.02 4.44
N ASP A 384 0.41 -3.56 3.25
CA ASP A 384 -0.34 -3.29 2.04
C ASP A 384 -0.55 -4.60 1.27
N MET A 385 -1.44 -4.58 0.28
CA MET A 385 -1.72 -5.69 -0.62
C MET A 385 -1.36 -5.32 -2.04
N TYR A 386 -0.78 -6.25 -2.80
CA TYR A 386 -0.55 -6.06 -4.23
C TYR A 386 -0.89 -7.34 -5.01
N ASP A 387 -1.32 -7.18 -6.25
CA ASP A 387 -1.52 -8.29 -7.19
C ASP A 387 -0.24 -8.58 -7.96
N GLU A 388 0.12 -9.85 -8.12
CA GLU A 388 1.23 -10.20 -8.98
C GLU A 388 1.01 -9.68 -10.42
N SER A 389 2.07 -9.18 -11.06
CA SER A 389 1.92 -8.45 -12.32
C SER A 389 3.14 -8.52 -13.23
N LEU A 390 2.88 -8.44 -14.54
CA LEU A 390 3.89 -8.34 -15.60
C LEU A 390 4.23 -6.89 -15.99
N VAL A 391 3.66 -5.89 -15.30
CA VAL A 391 3.89 -4.47 -15.63
C VAL A 391 5.38 -4.14 -15.64
N LEU A 392 5.85 -3.63 -16.78
CA LEU A 392 7.24 -3.24 -16.97
C LEU A 392 7.45 -1.82 -16.44
N LEU A 393 8.62 -1.57 -15.85
CA LEU A 393 9.00 -0.25 -15.31
C LEU A 393 9.76 0.62 -16.33
N ASP A 394 10.06 0.01 -17.48
CA ASP A 394 10.84 0.60 -18.55
C ASP A 394 9.87 1.43 -19.43
N GLY A 395 9.67 2.69 -19.06
CA GLY A 395 9.25 3.70 -20.04
C GLY A 395 10.44 3.93 -20.97
N HIS A 396 10.20 4.07 -22.27
CA HIS A 396 11.24 4.43 -23.23
C HIS A 396 12.07 5.60 -22.68
N ASP A 397 13.32 5.32 -22.30
CA ASP A 397 14.37 6.33 -22.22
C ASP A 397 14.63 6.76 -23.67
N GLY A 398 13.82 7.72 -24.13
CA GLY A 398 14.02 8.46 -25.37
C GLY A 398 14.81 9.71 -25.13
#